data_AF-A0A2V2U7L0-F1
#
_entry.id   AF-A0A2V2U7L0-F1
#
_cell.length_a   1.000
_cell.length_b   1.000
_cell.length_c   1.000
_cell.angle_alpha   90.00
_cell.angle_beta   90.00
_cell.angle_gamma   90.00
#
_symmetry.space_group_name_H-M   'P 1'
#
loop_
_entity.id
_entity.type
_entity.pdbx_description
1 polymer ?
#
loop_
_entity_poly.entity_id
_entity_poly.type
_entity_poly.pdbx_seq_one_letter_code
_entity_poly.pdbx_strand_id
1 'polypeptide(L)'
;MTILTTQKSGFELSGSGLTSLLQNIIPLRFVEIQGRMKRILAILKMRWTEHDESILEFRISSQNGARIVGAIDKDYMGIFTGVAKRAE
;
A
#
# COMPACT_ATOMS: atom_id res chain seq x y z
N MET A 1 -11.83 -8.59 -9.22
CA MET A 1 -11.40 -9.72 -8.37
C MET A 1 -10.58 -9.18 -7.22
N THR A 2 -10.97 -9.46 -5.97
CA THR A 2 -10.21 -9.07 -4.78
C THR A 2 -9.50 -10.30 -4.26
N ILE A 3 -8.18 -10.21 -4.06
CA ILE A 3 -7.38 -11.29 -3.49
C ILE A 3 -6.96 -10.87 -2.09
N LEU A 4 -7.30 -11.68 -1.09
CA LEU A 4 -6.79 -11.52 0.26
C LEU A 4 -5.48 -12.29 0.37
N THR A 5 -4.42 -11.58 0.73
CA THR A 5 -3.11 -12.17 1.03
C THR A 5 -2.75 -11.89 2.48
N THR A 6 -1.97 -12.78 3.07
CA THR A 6 -1.37 -12.53 4.37
C THR A 6 -0.29 -11.44 4.23
N GLN A 7 -0.23 -10.52 5.18
CA GLN A 7 0.86 -9.55 5.21
C GLN A 7 2.14 -10.24 5.69
N LYS A 8 3.02 -10.51 4.74
CA LYS A 8 4.43 -10.78 5.00
C LYS A 8 5.26 -9.53 4.78
N SER A 9 6.47 -9.51 5.34
CA SER A 9 7.49 -8.52 4.98
C SER A 9 7.72 -8.55 3.47
N GLY A 10 7.53 -7.42 2.80
CA GLY A 10 7.60 -7.33 1.35
C GLY A 10 6.27 -7.64 0.64
N PHE A 11 6.30 -7.56 -0.69
CA PHE A 11 5.13 -7.75 -1.52
C PHE A 11 5.14 -9.13 -2.19
N GLU A 12 4.51 -10.11 -1.55
CA GLU A 12 4.21 -11.42 -2.14
C GLU A 12 2.71 -11.51 -2.49
N LEU A 13 2.41 -11.63 -3.77
CA LEU A 13 1.12 -12.14 -4.23
C LEU A 13 1.24 -13.66 -4.36
N SER A 14 0.32 -14.38 -3.73
CA SER A 14 0.31 -15.84 -3.58
C SER A 14 0.63 -16.56 -4.90
N GLY A 15 1.69 -17.38 -4.93
CA GLY A 15 2.00 -18.35 -5.99
C GLY A 15 2.34 -17.76 -7.37
N SER A 16 3.63 -17.48 -7.58
CA SER A 16 4.44 -17.27 -8.81
C SER A 16 3.87 -16.84 -10.19
N GLY A 17 2.57 -16.58 -10.37
CA GLY A 17 2.00 -16.31 -11.69
C GLY A 17 0.73 -15.44 -11.70
N LEU A 18 0.06 -15.20 -10.57
CA LEU A 18 -1.18 -14.43 -10.58
C LEU A 18 -0.97 -12.94 -10.94
N THR A 19 0.15 -12.35 -10.52
CA THR A 19 0.52 -10.95 -10.78
C THR A 19 0.55 -10.59 -12.27
N SER A 20 0.95 -11.53 -13.13
CA SER A 20 1.03 -11.29 -14.58
C SER A 20 -0.36 -11.16 -15.22
N LEU A 21 -1.33 -11.92 -14.71
CA LEU A 21 -2.74 -11.90 -15.14
C LEU A 21 -3.48 -10.66 -14.65
N LEU A 22 -3.13 -10.16 -13.47
CA LEU A 22 -3.76 -8.97 -12.89
C LEU A 22 -3.44 -7.72 -13.72
N GLN A 23 -4.47 -7.01 -14.16
CA GLN A 23 -4.30 -5.75 -14.89
C GLN A 23 -3.93 -4.61 -13.96
N ASN A 24 -4.60 -4.55 -12.79
CA ASN A 24 -4.42 -3.51 -11.80
C ASN A 24 -4.11 -4.14 -10.44
N ILE A 25 -3.14 -3.59 -9.71
CA ILE A 25 -2.68 -4.09 -8.42
C ILE A 25 -2.60 -2.92 -7.45
N ILE A 26 -3.52 -2.92 -6.48
CA ILE A 26 -3.64 -1.87 -5.47
C ILE A 26 -3.59 -2.53 -4.09
N PRO A 27 -2.41 -2.67 -3.47
CA PRO A 27 -2.31 -3.16 -2.10
C PRO A 27 -2.92 -2.19 -1.10
N LEU A 28 -3.64 -2.74 -0.12
CA LEU A 28 -4.02 -2.07 1.12
C LEU A 28 -3.23 -2.70 2.26
N ARG A 29 -2.46 -1.92 3.00
CA ARG A 29 -1.59 -2.44 4.06
C ARG A 29 -1.62 -1.59 5.31
N PHE A 30 -1.19 -2.21 6.40
CA PHE A 30 -0.91 -1.53 7.65
C PHE A 30 0.61 -1.34 7.74
N VAL A 31 1.03 -0.18 8.24
CA VAL A 31 2.44 0.11 8.48
C VAL A 31 2.57 0.87 9.80
N GLU A 32 3.53 0.48 10.62
CA GLU A 32 3.91 1.25 11.79
C GLU A 32 4.88 2.36 11.38
N ILE A 33 4.52 3.62 11.67
CA ILE A 33 5.36 4.78 11.47
C ILE A 33 5.39 5.57 12.78
N GLN A 34 6.59 5.74 13.37
CA GLN A 34 6.79 6.49 14.61
C GLN A 34 5.83 6.06 15.75
N GLY A 35 5.67 4.74 15.95
CA GLY A 35 4.79 4.19 16.99
C GLY A 35 3.29 4.34 16.72
N ARG A 36 2.89 4.68 15.49
CA ARG A 36 1.48 4.76 15.07
C ARG A 36 1.20 3.83 13.90
N MET A 37 0.15 3.02 14.05
CA MET A 37 -0.36 2.20 12.96
C MET A 37 -1.11 3.07 11.96
N LYS A 38 -0.60 3.11 10.72
CA LYS A 38 -1.21 3.79 9.59
C LYS A 38 -1.75 2.78 8.59
N ARG A 39 -2.80 3.16 7.87
CA ARG A 39 -3.33 2.42 6.72
C ARG A 39 -2.84 3.09 5.45
N ILE A 40 -2.24 2.31 4.57
CA ILE A 40 -1.66 2.79 3.32
C ILE A 40 -2.23 2.06 2.11
N LEU A 41 -2.29 2.80 1.01
CA LEU A 41 -2.59 2.32 -0.33
C LEU A 41 -1.44 2.74 -1.25
N ALA A 42 -1.11 1.88 -2.21
CA ALA A 42 -0.25 2.23 -3.33
C ALA A 42 -0.84 1.63 -4.61
N ILE A 43 -0.46 2.15 -5.77
CA ILE A 43 -0.79 1.54 -7.06
C ILE A 43 0.50 0.92 -7.59
N LEU A 44 0.60 -0.41 -7.55
CA LEU A 44 1.81 -1.13 -7.99
C LEU A 44 1.78 -1.46 -9.49
N LYS A 45 0.58 -1.51 -10.07
CA LYS A 45 0.36 -1.78 -11.49
C LYS A 45 -0.97 -1.20 -11.89
N MET A 46 -1.00 -0.50 -13.01
CA MET A 46 -2.22 -0.10 -13.70
C MET A 46 -1.96 -0.17 -15.20
N ARG A 47 -2.74 -0.94 -15.96
CA ARG A 47 -2.60 -0.96 -17.43
C ARG A 47 -3.38 0.20 -18.04
N TRP A 48 -2.89 0.71 -19.17
CA TRP A 48 -3.53 1.72 -20.03
C TRP A 48 -3.53 3.16 -19.53
N THR A 49 -3.18 3.42 -18.27
CA THR A 49 -3.12 4.77 -17.71
C THR A 49 -1.91 4.92 -16.80
N GLU A 50 -1.37 6.14 -16.76
CA GLU A 50 -0.45 6.52 -15.70
C GLU A 50 -1.15 6.42 -14.33
N HIS A 51 -0.36 6.20 -13.29
CA HIS A 51 -0.85 6.13 -11.92
C HIS A 51 0.10 6.88 -10.99
N ASP A 52 -0.43 7.29 -9.85
CA ASP A 52 0.36 7.88 -8.78
C ASP A 52 1.33 6.84 -8.20
N GLU A 53 2.61 7.18 -8.19
CA GLU A 53 3.70 6.35 -7.66
C GLU A 53 3.89 6.54 -6.15
N SER A 54 3.14 7.47 -5.54
CA SER A 54 3.20 7.75 -4.11
C SER A 54 2.56 6.64 -3.28
N ILE A 55 3.09 6.45 -2.07
CA ILE A 55 2.40 5.65 -1.05
C ILE A 55 1.46 6.58 -0.29
N LEU A 56 0.17 6.29 -0.33
CA LEU A 56 -0.89 7.15 0.18
C LEU A 56 -1.41 6.66 1.52
N GLU A 57 -1.41 7.50 2.56
CA GLU A 57 -2.16 7.25 3.79
C GLU A 57 -3.66 7.43 3.51
N PHE A 58 -4.48 6.50 3.99
CA PHE A 58 -5.93 6.64 3.93
C PHE A 58 -6.59 6.37 5.28
N ARG A 59 -7.79 6.94 5.47
CA ARG A 59 -8.63 6.71 6.65
C ARG A 59 -10.03 6.29 6.22
N ILE A 60 -10.64 5.44 7.04
CA ILE A 60 -12.03 5.04 6.90
C ILE A 60 -12.80 5.56 8.11
N SER A 61 -13.87 6.31 7.85
CA SER A 61 -14.83 6.78 8.85
C SER A 61 -16.25 6.37 8.47
N SER A 62 -17.18 6.39 9.43
CA SER A 62 -18.59 6.06 9.16
C SER A 62 -19.30 7.14 8.35
N GLN A 63 -18.88 8.40 8.45
CA GLN A 63 -19.52 9.53 7.79
C GLN A 63 -19.06 9.71 6.33
N ASN A 64 -17.80 9.42 6.04
CA ASN A 64 -17.17 9.80 4.77
C ASN A 64 -16.63 8.60 3.97
N GLY A 65 -16.68 7.39 4.54
CA GLY A 65 -16.06 6.21 3.95
C GLY A 65 -14.53 6.31 3.91
N ALA A 66 -13.92 5.73 2.88
CA ALA A 66 -12.47 5.77 2.67
C ALA A 66 -12.05 7.11 2.03
N ARG A 67 -11.09 7.81 2.64
CA ARG A 67 -10.46 9.02 2.08
C ARG A 67 -8.95 8.95 2.15
N ILE A 68 -8.31 9.42 1.08
CA ILE A 68 -6.87 9.68 1.07
C ILE A 68 -6.58 10.90 1.96
N VAL A 69 -5.63 10.75 2.88
CA VAL A 69 -5.14 11.81 3.76
C VAL A 69 -4.01 12.57 3.07
N GLY A 70 -3.12 11.85 2.39
CA GLY A 70 -1.98 12.41 1.68
C GLY A 70 -0.91 11.35 1.43
N ALA A 71 0.17 11.73 0.74
CA ALA A 71 1.33 10.88 0.56
C ALA A 71 2.12 10.74 1.86
N ILE A 72 2.69 9.55 2.09
CA ILE A 72 3.74 9.34 3.08
C ILE A 72 4.99 10.08 2.60
N ASP A 73 5.72 10.68 3.54
CA ASP A 73 6.94 11.41 3.24
C ASP A 73 8.02 10.47 2.67
N LYS A 74 8.80 11.00 1.72
CA LYS A 74 9.82 10.27 0.96
C LYS A 74 11.02 9.88 1.81
N ASP A 75 11.17 10.48 2.98
CA ASP A 75 12.18 10.12 3.97
C ASP A 75 11.87 8.80 4.68
N TYR A 76 10.70 8.17 4.51
CA TYR A 76 10.42 6.86 5.10
C TYR A 76 10.78 5.69 4.18
N MET A 77 11.59 4.76 4.70
CA MET A 77 11.97 3.51 4.04
C MET A 77 11.32 2.30 4.72
N GLY A 78 11.24 1.19 3.98
CA GLY A 78 10.74 -0.08 4.52
C GLY A 78 9.22 -0.14 4.69
N ILE A 79 8.46 0.76 4.07
CA ILE A 79 7.00 0.85 4.23
C ILE A 79 6.30 -0.48 3.92
N PHE A 80 6.72 -1.21 2.87
CA PHE A 80 6.14 -2.51 2.52
C PHE A 80 6.57 -3.68 3.42
N THR A 81 7.50 -3.45 4.36
CA THR A 81 7.90 -4.46 5.36
C THR A 81 6.93 -4.52 6.55
N GLY A 82 6.06 -3.52 6.70
CA GLY A 82 5.13 -3.38 7.82
C GLY A 82 5.63 -2.44 8.93
N VAL A 83 6.93 -2.14 8.96
CA VAL A 83 7.53 -1.16 9.89
C VAL A 83 8.39 -0.20 9.07
N ALA A 84 8.03 1.08 9.07
CA ALA A 84 8.80 2.09 8.35
C ALA A 84 9.78 2.80 9.29
N LYS A 85 10.98 3.08 8.78
CA LYS A 85 12.00 3.88 9.45
C LYS A 85 12.30 5.12 8.64
N ARG A 86 12.57 6.23 9.33
CA ARG A 86 13.05 7.43 8.67
C ARG A 86 14.49 7.20 8.20
N ALA A 87 14.77 7.52 6.95
CA ALA A 87 16.10 7.59 6.38
C ALA A 87 16.87 8.70 7.10
N GLU A 88 18.09 8.38 7.51
CA GLU A 88 19.02 9.31 8.14
C GLU A 88 19.70 10.20 7.10
#